data_AF-A0A6L4ZPN1-F1
#
_entry.id   AF-A0A6L4ZPN1-F1
#
_cell.length_a   1.000
_cell.length_b   1.000
_cell.length_c   1.000
_cell.angle_alpha   90.00
_cell.angle_beta   90.00
_cell.angle_gamma   90.00
#
_symmetry.space_group_name_H-M   'P 1'
#
loop_
_entity.id
_entity.type
_entity.pdbx_description
1 polymer ?
#
loop_
_entity_poly.entity_id
_entity_poly.type
_entity_poly.pdbx_seq_one_letter_code
_entity_poly.pdbx_strand_id
1 'polypeptide(L)'
;MAQQGNIQLRIFGISDTGVVRAHNQDSFIVADLSTGAVLADFSARRFMSGEKQIIHQTLGNEGSLFAVADGMGGAAAGDIASYLCLDTLVTEFNRAISNGRRAHFSVTDLLKICVEKANLRLWEESQMNIDYRGMGTTLTTALVLGDTIYLGQVGDSRAYLMRGKQFEQITKDQSAVQMLIDLGRLTKEQAAVAPNRNIILQALGVEPSIQVAMTKISLRDRDCILLCSDGLSNKINDEEMRDILLLEDLDNACRDMIKLANLRGGEDNITVLTARFEGEGLERPIEDEPIWRTVEILSIFFLEKEDAVCKLVNYRVLKPLSQKRKKTPNNHFHLSIIKLPTQRAKHKKKFSRQAKTPSPKVAPFLTGNSIEPIEPTTVTWGWQILDALKEAAKKSNLDNCAGLAKEAAYSFILSFFPVLVAIIALFFIWGNATQSITEILTTLNRMIPSESYKIVENYIQSMKLDSSSKLFWFSLVGSIWGASGIMSTLQTAFNKIYQIQSKRSFWKQQLMAIFLVFVTGVPLIISTIVTVFGEQLEKLLVQSYGLDFLWQYVWSWVRWVIVLLTVFSMAILLYRVGTEKKQKWRTVAPGAML
;
A
#
# COMPACT_ATOMS: atom_id res chain seq x y z
N MET A 1 20.54 49.61 -6.43
CA MET A 1 20.64 48.16 -6.72
C MET A 1 21.99 47.71 -6.21
N ALA A 2 22.04 47.13 -5.02
CA ALA A 2 23.28 46.55 -4.50
C ALA A 2 23.71 45.41 -5.44
N GLN A 3 24.98 45.35 -5.80
CA GLN A 3 25.54 44.24 -6.56
C GLN A 3 25.29 42.96 -5.75
N GLN A 4 24.31 42.15 -6.16
CA GLN A 4 24.14 40.81 -5.62
C GLN A 4 25.40 40.03 -5.99
N GLY A 5 26.23 39.74 -4.99
CA GLY A 5 27.43 38.94 -5.19
C GLY A 5 27.08 37.61 -5.85
N ASN A 6 27.99 37.09 -6.66
CA ASN A 6 27.74 35.92 -7.47
C ASN A 6 27.61 34.67 -6.57
N ILE A 7 26.43 34.08 -6.47
CA ILE A 7 26.17 32.85 -5.69
C ILE A 7 26.30 31.64 -6.62
N GLN A 8 27.20 30.74 -6.30
CA GLN A 8 27.44 29.47 -6.99
C GLN A 8 26.76 28.32 -6.25
N LEU A 9 26.18 27.41 -7.02
CA LEU A 9 25.49 26.23 -6.57
C LEU A 9 26.22 25.00 -7.10
N ARG A 10 26.49 24.04 -6.21
CA ARG A 10 26.89 22.67 -6.55
C ARG A 10 25.76 21.75 -6.17
N ILE A 11 25.15 21.07 -7.14
CA ILE A 11 23.93 20.29 -6.93
C ILE A 11 24.16 18.84 -7.40
N PHE A 12 23.68 17.88 -6.63
CA PHE A 12 23.66 16.48 -7.02
C PHE A 12 22.42 15.76 -6.48
N GLY A 13 21.70 15.09 -7.37
CA GLY A 13 20.51 14.31 -7.05
C GLY A 13 20.59 12.90 -7.60
N ILE A 14 20.06 11.93 -6.85
CA ILE A 14 20.00 10.53 -7.25
C ILE A 14 18.78 9.87 -6.60
N SER A 15 18.15 8.96 -7.33
CA SER A 15 17.04 8.15 -6.86
C SER A 15 17.31 6.68 -7.17
N ASP A 16 16.97 5.80 -6.24
CA ASP A 16 17.15 4.35 -6.36
C ASP A 16 15.85 3.64 -5.98
N THR A 17 15.53 2.59 -6.73
CA THR A 17 14.30 1.81 -6.52
C THR A 17 14.28 1.12 -5.14
N GLY A 18 15.43 0.92 -4.52
CA GLY A 18 15.56 0.05 -3.36
C GLY A 18 15.73 -1.42 -3.77
N VAL A 19 15.90 -2.28 -2.77
CA VAL A 19 16.12 -3.72 -2.96
C VAL A 19 14.80 -4.50 -3.09
N VAL A 20 13.73 -3.98 -2.49
CA VAL A 20 12.45 -4.72 -2.37
C VAL A 20 11.40 -4.28 -3.39
N ARG A 21 11.36 -2.99 -3.74
CA ARG A 21 10.35 -2.47 -4.68
C ARG A 21 10.68 -2.87 -6.12
N ALA A 22 9.64 -3.06 -6.93
CA ALA A 22 9.80 -3.37 -8.35
C ALA A 22 9.91 -2.11 -9.23
N HIS A 23 9.42 -0.97 -8.72
CA HIS A 23 9.32 0.30 -9.43
C HIS A 23 9.72 1.44 -8.51
N ASN A 24 10.26 2.50 -9.09
CA ASN A 24 10.57 3.73 -8.39
C ASN A 24 9.43 4.73 -8.57
N GLN A 25 8.74 5.05 -7.48
CA GLN A 25 7.64 6.01 -7.42
C GLN A 25 8.10 7.38 -6.91
N ASP A 26 9.36 7.51 -6.50
CA ASP A 26 9.95 8.79 -6.17
C ASP A 26 10.33 9.57 -7.43
N SER A 27 10.34 10.89 -7.31
CA SER A 27 10.90 11.79 -8.31
C SER A 27 11.64 12.95 -7.65
N PHE A 28 12.61 13.51 -8.34
CA PHE A 28 13.22 14.79 -7.97
C PHE A 28 13.39 15.69 -9.19
N ILE A 29 13.46 17.00 -8.96
CA ILE A 29 13.70 17.99 -10.00
C ILE A 29 14.59 19.13 -9.50
N VAL A 30 15.41 19.63 -10.42
CA VAL A 30 16.26 20.81 -10.29
C VAL A 30 15.97 21.71 -11.48
N ALA A 31 15.46 22.91 -11.24
CA ALA A 31 15.10 23.86 -12.29
C ALA A 31 15.75 25.23 -12.07
N ASP A 32 16.27 25.80 -13.15
CA ASP A 32 16.67 27.20 -13.20
C ASP A 32 15.48 28.04 -13.66
N LEU A 33 14.91 28.82 -12.76
CA LEU A 33 13.74 29.63 -13.05
C LEU A 33 14.08 30.86 -13.91
N SER A 34 15.36 31.20 -14.04
CA SER A 34 15.79 32.35 -14.85
C SER A 34 15.83 32.01 -16.35
N THR A 35 16.20 30.77 -16.67
CA THR A 35 16.17 30.23 -18.03
C THR A 35 14.89 29.45 -18.33
N GLY A 36 14.14 29.05 -17.29
CA GLY A 36 13.01 28.14 -17.37
C GLY A 36 13.42 26.68 -17.63
N ALA A 37 14.71 26.38 -17.59
CA ALA A 37 15.26 25.06 -17.92
C ALA A 37 15.24 24.12 -16.72
N VAL A 38 14.90 22.86 -16.97
CA VAL A 38 15.12 21.76 -16.02
C VAL A 38 16.57 21.29 -16.19
N LEU A 39 17.38 21.46 -15.14
CA LEU A 39 18.81 21.14 -15.15
C LEU A 39 19.08 19.67 -14.84
N ALA A 40 18.25 19.08 -13.98
CA ALA A 40 18.20 17.65 -13.76
C ALA A 40 16.82 17.25 -13.25
N ASP A 41 16.33 16.12 -13.71
CA ASP A 41 15.17 15.46 -13.17
C ASP A 41 15.39 13.96 -13.14
N PHE A 42 14.70 13.31 -12.22
CA PHE A 42 14.47 11.89 -12.27
C PHE A 42 12.97 11.64 -12.15
N SER A 43 12.45 10.85 -13.08
CA SER A 43 11.15 10.20 -12.97
C SER A 43 11.20 8.89 -13.73
N ALA A 44 10.45 7.88 -13.28
CA ALA A 44 10.39 6.57 -13.94
C ALA A 44 9.92 6.62 -15.41
N ARG A 45 9.35 7.75 -15.86
CA ARG A 45 8.79 7.94 -17.21
C ARG A 45 9.65 8.78 -18.15
N ARG A 46 10.62 9.55 -17.64
CA ARG A 46 11.51 10.36 -18.47
C ARG A 46 12.88 9.68 -18.57
N PHE A 47 13.09 8.90 -19.63
CA PHE A 47 14.43 8.46 -20.01
C PHE A 47 15.17 9.67 -20.58
N MET A 48 15.95 10.43 -19.79
CA MET A 48 17.14 11.20 -20.22
C MET A 48 17.89 11.89 -19.05
N SER A 49 19.23 11.69 -19.07
CA SER A 49 20.36 12.56 -18.62
C SER A 49 20.27 13.40 -17.33
N GLY A 50 20.73 12.86 -16.20
CA GLY A 50 21.05 13.68 -15.02
C GLY A 50 21.81 12.96 -13.90
N GLU A 51 21.63 11.65 -13.74
CA GLU A 51 22.17 10.87 -12.59
C GLU A 51 23.71 10.77 -12.46
N LYS A 52 24.48 11.45 -13.32
CA LYS A 52 25.90 11.10 -13.51
C LYS A 52 26.91 12.18 -13.18
N GLN A 53 26.54 13.45 -12.98
CA GLN A 53 27.52 14.51 -12.71
C GLN A 53 26.97 15.60 -11.79
N ILE A 54 27.87 16.26 -11.06
CA ILE A 54 27.58 17.44 -10.25
C ILE A 54 27.22 18.59 -11.19
N ILE A 55 26.10 19.26 -10.92
CA ILE A 55 25.68 20.46 -11.63
C ILE A 55 26.32 21.66 -10.96
N HIS A 56 27.04 22.45 -11.75
CA HIS A 56 27.60 23.73 -11.34
C HIS A 56 26.75 24.85 -11.97
N GLN A 57 26.12 25.67 -11.15
CA GLN A 57 25.22 26.72 -11.60
C GLN A 57 25.48 28.02 -10.85
N THR A 58 25.47 29.14 -11.57
CA THR A 58 25.35 30.47 -10.97
C THR A 58 23.89 30.81 -10.74
N LEU A 59 23.52 31.25 -9.53
CA LEU A 59 22.15 31.63 -9.20
C LEU A 59 21.68 32.79 -10.08
N GLY A 60 20.66 32.56 -10.89
CA GLY A 60 20.04 33.61 -11.69
C GLY A 60 19.05 34.47 -10.89
N ASN A 61 18.63 35.60 -11.48
CA ASN A 61 17.76 36.59 -10.83
C ASN A 61 16.39 36.05 -10.43
N GLU A 62 15.87 35.06 -11.16
CA GLU A 62 14.60 34.43 -10.85
C GLU A 62 14.73 33.27 -9.86
N GLY A 63 15.95 32.88 -9.52
CA GLY A 63 16.25 31.83 -8.55
C GLY A 63 16.32 30.43 -9.14
N SER A 64 16.42 29.43 -8.26
CA SER A 64 16.46 28.01 -8.64
C SER A 64 15.58 27.20 -7.71
N LEU A 65 14.92 26.18 -8.26
CA LEU A 65 13.95 25.34 -7.57
C LEU A 65 14.47 23.92 -7.46
N PHE A 66 14.44 23.38 -6.25
CA PHE A 66 14.75 22.00 -5.92
C PHE A 66 13.50 21.35 -5.37
N ALA A 67 13.20 20.10 -5.73
CA ALA A 67 12.11 19.37 -5.11
C ALA A 67 12.31 17.86 -5.16
N VAL A 68 11.80 17.20 -4.12
CA VAL A 68 11.66 15.75 -4.01
C VAL A 68 10.18 15.45 -3.75
N ALA A 69 9.67 14.41 -4.40
CA ALA A 69 8.31 13.94 -4.28
C ALA A 69 8.31 12.41 -4.17
N ASP A 70 7.68 11.89 -3.14
CA ASP A 70 7.50 10.45 -2.89
C ASP A 70 6.06 10.06 -3.24
N GLY A 71 5.94 9.29 -4.33
CA GLY A 71 4.68 8.95 -4.95
C GLY A 71 4.00 7.74 -4.31
N MET A 72 2.75 7.91 -3.91
CA MET A 72 1.93 6.85 -3.32
C MET A 72 0.69 6.53 -4.15
N GLY A 73 0.22 5.29 -4.02
CA GLY A 73 -0.83 4.68 -4.83
C GLY A 73 -0.37 3.34 -5.38
N GLY A 74 -1.21 2.62 -6.12
CA GLY A 74 -0.75 1.44 -6.87
C GLY A 74 0.50 1.78 -7.71
N ALA A 75 1.31 0.78 -8.06
CA ALA A 75 2.63 1.00 -8.67
C ALA A 75 2.65 2.07 -9.80
N ALA A 76 1.66 2.02 -10.70
CA ALA A 76 1.51 2.92 -11.85
C ALA A 76 0.77 4.26 -11.59
N ALA A 77 0.31 4.48 -10.36
CA ALA A 77 -0.36 5.71 -9.95
C ALA A 77 0.60 6.61 -9.15
N GLY A 78 1.47 6.02 -8.32
CA GLY A 78 2.47 6.75 -7.54
C GLY A 78 3.56 7.41 -8.40
N ASP A 79 4.10 6.68 -9.39
CA ASP A 79 5.09 7.23 -10.35
C ASP A 79 4.55 8.43 -11.12
N ILE A 80 3.28 8.39 -11.50
CA ILE A 80 2.59 9.50 -12.17
C ILE A 80 2.38 10.66 -11.21
N ALA A 81 1.94 10.40 -9.98
CA ALA A 81 1.65 11.45 -9.02
C ALA A 81 2.90 12.28 -8.71
N SER A 82 4.03 11.64 -8.39
CA SER A 82 5.28 12.35 -8.09
C SER A 82 5.80 13.13 -9.30
N TYR A 83 5.83 12.52 -10.49
CA TYR A 83 6.21 13.20 -11.73
C TYR A 83 5.31 14.41 -12.05
N LEU A 84 3.99 14.20 -12.07
CA LEU A 84 3.01 15.24 -12.43
C LEU A 84 3.08 16.40 -11.44
N CYS A 85 3.34 16.13 -10.16
CA CYS A 85 3.49 17.15 -9.14
C CYS A 85 4.68 18.06 -9.45
N LEU A 86 5.86 17.48 -9.70
CA LEU A 86 7.08 18.24 -9.98
C LEU A 86 7.00 19.00 -11.31
N ASP A 87 6.47 18.37 -12.36
CA ASP A 87 6.28 18.98 -13.67
C ASP A 87 5.30 20.16 -13.61
N THR A 88 4.17 19.99 -12.90
CA THR A 88 3.19 21.07 -12.68
C THR A 88 3.80 22.20 -11.86
N LEU A 89 4.56 21.90 -10.81
CA LEU A 89 5.21 22.90 -9.96
C LEU A 89 6.12 23.82 -10.79
N VAL A 90 7.04 23.25 -11.58
CA VAL A 90 7.95 24.02 -12.44
C VAL A 90 7.19 24.79 -13.52
N THR A 91 6.20 24.16 -14.15
CA THR A 91 5.38 24.80 -15.19
C THR A 91 4.63 26.01 -14.64
N GLU A 92 4.05 25.91 -13.44
CA GLU A 92 3.34 27.01 -12.80
C GLU A 92 4.26 28.16 -12.40
N PHE A 93 5.48 27.87 -11.94
CA PHE A 93 6.49 28.88 -11.67
C PHE A 93 6.92 29.62 -12.93
N ASN A 94 7.30 28.88 -13.98
CA ASN A 94 7.70 29.46 -15.27
C ASN A 94 6.56 30.32 -15.83
N ARG A 95 5.32 29.86 -15.73
CA ARG A 95 4.13 30.62 -16.14
C ARG A 95 3.91 31.87 -15.30
N ALA A 96 4.19 31.84 -14.01
CA ALA A 96 4.06 33.01 -13.14
C ALA A 96 5.13 34.07 -13.45
N ILE A 97 6.35 33.64 -13.74
CA ILE A 97 7.47 34.51 -14.14
C ILE A 97 7.20 35.13 -15.51
N SER A 98 6.85 34.31 -16.52
CA SER A 98 6.61 34.79 -17.89
C SER A 98 5.48 35.80 -17.99
N ASN A 99 4.45 35.66 -17.16
CA ASN A 99 3.30 36.57 -17.12
C ASN A 99 3.51 37.80 -16.22
N GLY A 100 4.73 38.02 -15.69
CA GLY A 100 5.03 39.10 -14.77
C GLY A 100 4.32 38.99 -13.41
N ARG A 101 3.62 37.89 -13.13
CA ARG A 101 2.82 37.69 -11.90
C ARG A 101 3.69 37.65 -10.65
N ARG A 102 4.95 37.24 -10.77
CA ARG A 102 5.92 37.28 -9.66
C ARG A 102 6.02 38.68 -9.02
N ALA A 103 5.90 39.76 -9.79
CA ALA A 103 5.96 41.12 -9.25
C ALA A 103 4.75 41.47 -8.35
N HIS A 104 3.67 40.69 -8.40
CA HIS A 104 2.42 40.95 -7.69
C HIS A 104 2.26 40.12 -6.41
N PHE A 105 3.10 39.11 -6.18
CA PHE A 105 3.00 38.21 -5.03
C PHE A 105 4.31 38.20 -4.25
N SER A 106 4.23 37.97 -2.95
CA SER A 106 5.42 37.57 -2.19
C SER A 106 5.92 36.22 -2.72
N VAL A 107 7.22 35.95 -2.59
CA VAL A 107 7.84 34.70 -3.03
C VAL A 107 7.19 33.50 -2.33
N THR A 108 6.83 33.66 -1.06
CA THR A 108 6.14 32.68 -0.23
C THR A 108 4.73 32.38 -0.72
N ASP A 109 3.96 33.42 -1.07
CA ASP A 109 2.61 33.25 -1.61
C ASP A 109 2.65 32.58 -2.98
N LEU A 110 3.61 32.97 -3.83
CA LEU A 110 3.78 32.37 -5.14
C LEU A 110 4.10 30.87 -5.03
N LEU A 111 5.05 30.50 -4.17
CA LEU A 111 5.40 29.10 -3.92
C LEU A 111 4.18 28.31 -3.42
N LYS A 112 3.45 28.85 -2.45
CA LYS A 112 2.22 28.24 -1.93
C LYS A 112 1.16 28.04 -3.03
N ILE A 113 0.89 29.07 -3.84
CA ILE A 113 -0.06 29.00 -4.96
C ILE A 113 0.36 27.92 -5.98
N CYS A 114 1.64 27.84 -6.32
CA CYS A 114 2.13 26.82 -7.26
C CYS A 114 1.96 25.40 -6.70
N VAL A 115 2.22 25.20 -5.41
CA VAL A 115 1.99 23.92 -4.72
C VAL A 115 0.48 23.57 -4.67
N GLU A 116 -0.38 24.53 -4.34
CA GLU A 116 -1.84 24.34 -4.32
C GLU A 116 -2.40 24.00 -5.71
N LYS A 117 -1.87 24.61 -6.78
CA LYS A 117 -2.22 24.26 -8.15
C LYS A 117 -1.74 22.88 -8.56
N ALA A 118 -0.53 22.47 -8.15
CA ALA A 118 -0.05 21.11 -8.35
C ALA A 118 -0.99 20.12 -7.67
N ASN A 119 -1.41 20.40 -6.43
CA ASN A 119 -2.39 19.57 -5.72
C ASN A 119 -3.72 19.46 -6.48
N LEU A 120 -4.29 20.59 -6.90
CA LEU A 120 -5.55 20.61 -7.64
C LEU A 120 -5.44 19.80 -8.95
N ARG A 121 -4.35 19.96 -9.68
CA ARG A 121 -4.09 19.23 -10.92
C ARG A 121 -4.01 17.72 -10.70
N LEU A 122 -3.30 17.28 -9.65
CA LEU A 122 -3.24 15.86 -9.27
C LEU A 122 -4.62 15.33 -8.88
N TRP A 123 -5.35 16.08 -8.06
CA TRP A 123 -6.67 15.68 -7.60
C TRP A 123 -7.64 15.51 -8.79
N GLU A 124 -7.70 16.48 -9.71
CA GLU A 124 -8.51 16.39 -10.93
C GLU A 124 -8.16 15.15 -11.77
N GLU A 125 -6.87 14.87 -11.99
CA GLU A 125 -6.42 13.68 -12.71
C GLU A 125 -6.82 12.38 -12.02
N SER A 126 -6.73 12.31 -10.69
CA SER A 126 -7.13 11.13 -9.91
C SER A 126 -8.63 10.83 -10.01
N GLN A 127 -9.44 11.87 -10.27
CA GLN A 127 -10.89 11.77 -10.38
C GLN A 127 -11.34 11.38 -11.81
N MET A 128 -10.58 11.81 -12.82
CA MET A 128 -10.89 11.53 -14.23
C MET A 128 -10.46 10.14 -14.68
N ASN A 129 -9.38 9.59 -14.14
CA ASN A 129 -8.87 8.27 -14.54
C ASN A 129 -9.03 7.24 -13.41
N ILE A 130 -9.75 6.15 -13.71
CA ILE A 130 -9.97 5.06 -12.74
C ILE A 130 -8.66 4.41 -12.28
N ASP A 131 -7.65 4.36 -13.15
CA ASP A 131 -6.34 3.76 -12.85
C ASP A 131 -5.51 4.63 -11.89
N TYR A 132 -5.86 5.91 -11.76
CA TYR A 132 -5.16 6.90 -10.92
C TYR A 132 -5.95 7.25 -9.65
N ARG A 133 -7.03 6.53 -9.37
CA ARG A 133 -7.85 6.78 -8.18
C ARG A 133 -7.03 6.62 -6.90
N GLY A 134 -7.03 7.68 -6.09
CA GLY A 134 -6.27 7.72 -4.85
C GLY A 134 -4.77 7.84 -5.05
N MET A 135 -4.31 8.23 -6.25
CA MET A 135 -2.92 8.64 -6.43
C MET A 135 -2.63 9.86 -5.55
N GLY A 136 -1.44 9.90 -5.00
CA GLY A 136 -0.98 11.06 -4.28
C GLY A 136 0.52 11.07 -4.16
N THR A 137 1.08 12.15 -3.64
CA THR A 137 2.53 12.26 -3.44
C THR A 137 2.83 13.21 -2.30
N THR A 138 3.96 13.00 -1.64
CA THR A 138 4.57 14.04 -0.82
C THR A 138 5.18 15.11 -1.73
N LEU A 139 5.52 16.25 -1.14
CA LEU A 139 6.35 17.27 -1.78
C LEU A 139 7.20 17.95 -0.72
N THR A 140 8.51 17.94 -0.91
CA THR A 140 9.43 18.85 -0.22
C THR A 140 10.18 19.64 -1.27
N THR A 141 9.96 20.95 -1.28
CA THR A 141 10.55 21.85 -2.28
C THR A 141 11.28 23.02 -1.63
N ALA A 142 12.39 23.43 -2.24
CA ALA A 142 13.21 24.56 -1.84
C ALA A 142 13.38 25.50 -3.03
N LEU A 143 12.84 26.71 -2.92
CA LEU A 143 13.08 27.81 -3.86
C LEU A 143 14.18 28.71 -3.31
N VAL A 144 15.31 28.79 -4.02
CA VAL A 144 16.43 29.64 -3.66
C VAL A 144 16.37 30.91 -4.48
N LEU A 145 16.30 32.05 -3.80
CA LEU A 145 16.25 33.36 -4.41
C LEU A 145 17.09 34.36 -3.63
N GLY A 146 18.12 34.90 -4.28
CA GLY A 146 19.13 35.71 -3.61
C GLY A 146 19.83 34.89 -2.53
N ASP A 147 19.87 35.41 -1.31
CA ASP A 147 20.47 34.79 -0.13
C ASP A 147 19.47 33.98 0.71
N THR A 148 18.29 33.67 0.17
CA THR A 148 17.19 33.09 0.95
C THR A 148 16.64 31.82 0.30
N ILE A 149 16.39 30.80 1.11
CA ILE A 149 15.60 29.62 0.74
C ILE A 149 14.18 29.76 1.27
N TYR A 150 13.20 29.50 0.40
CA TYR A 150 11.80 29.33 0.75
C TYR A 150 11.45 27.85 0.57
N LEU A 151 11.20 27.17 1.69
CA LEU A 151 10.87 25.77 1.75
C LEU A 151 9.35 25.59 1.85
N GLY A 152 8.79 24.74 0.99
CA GLY A 152 7.41 24.25 1.07
C GLY A 152 7.37 22.76 1.32
N GLN A 153 6.54 22.31 2.26
CA GLN A 153 6.42 20.89 2.62
C GLN A 153 4.95 20.43 2.71
N VAL A 154 4.69 19.26 2.13
CA VAL A 154 3.48 18.44 2.30
C VAL A 154 3.89 16.97 2.40
N GLY A 155 3.46 16.27 3.44
CA GLY A 155 3.87 14.88 3.72
C GLY A 155 5.06 14.78 4.67
N ASP A 156 5.80 13.67 4.59
CA ASP A 156 6.87 13.26 5.51
C ASP A 156 8.25 13.12 4.85
N SER A 157 8.39 13.44 3.56
CA SER A 157 9.71 13.74 3.00
C SER A 157 10.33 14.94 3.72
N ARG A 158 11.67 14.96 3.78
CA ARG A 158 12.41 15.84 4.70
C ARG A 158 13.39 16.74 3.97
N ALA A 159 13.64 17.89 4.58
CA ALA A 159 14.75 18.76 4.30
C ALA A 159 15.61 18.97 5.55
N TYR A 160 16.93 18.98 5.33
CA TYR A 160 17.96 19.24 6.33
C TYR A 160 18.86 20.39 5.88
N LEU A 161 19.35 21.17 6.85
CA LEU A 161 20.35 22.21 6.63
C LEU A 161 21.64 21.81 7.33
N MET A 162 22.74 21.78 6.58
CA MET A 162 24.08 21.68 7.10
C MET A 162 24.77 23.04 7.08
N ARG A 163 25.18 23.52 8.25
CA ARG A 163 26.00 24.74 8.41
C ARG A 163 27.23 24.42 9.24
N GLY A 164 28.39 24.42 8.58
CA GLY A 164 29.62 23.95 9.21
C GLY A 164 29.47 22.50 9.69
N LYS A 165 29.49 22.28 11.01
CA LYS A 165 29.30 20.95 11.63
C LYS A 165 27.88 20.71 12.15
N GLN A 166 27.01 21.72 12.11
CA GLN A 166 25.62 21.59 12.54
C GLN A 166 24.80 21.00 11.39
N PHE A 167 23.96 20.03 11.71
CA PHE A 167 23.06 19.37 10.77
C PHE A 167 21.71 19.17 11.45
N GLU A 168 20.69 19.86 10.96
CA GLU A 168 19.36 19.86 11.57
C GLU A 168 18.27 19.65 10.52
N GLN A 169 17.26 18.86 10.89
CA GLN A 169 16.02 18.76 10.13
C GLN A 169 15.25 20.08 10.25
N ILE A 170 15.03 20.78 9.13
CA ILE A 170 14.26 22.04 9.10
C ILE A 170 12.77 21.81 8.80
N THR A 171 12.43 20.61 8.36
CA THR A 171 11.07 20.15 8.09
C THR A 171 10.47 19.47 9.30
N LYS A 172 9.14 19.29 9.27
CA LYS A 172 8.44 18.51 10.29
C LYS A 172 7.46 17.55 9.64
N ASP A 173 7.69 16.26 9.83
CA ASP A 173 6.92 15.21 9.17
C ASP A 173 5.43 15.35 9.45
N GLN A 174 4.62 15.33 8.39
CA GLN A 174 3.16 15.34 8.51
C GLN A 174 2.66 13.91 8.68
N SER A 175 3.18 13.20 9.68
CA SER A 175 2.86 11.80 9.98
C SER A 175 2.13 11.62 11.30
N ALA A 176 1.39 10.52 11.43
CA ALA A 176 0.64 10.22 12.65
C ALA A 176 1.56 10.08 13.87
N VAL A 177 2.75 9.50 13.69
CA VAL A 177 3.74 9.35 14.77
C VAL A 177 4.35 10.69 15.17
N GLN A 178 4.63 11.58 14.22
CA GLN A 178 5.12 12.92 14.54
C GLN A 178 4.09 13.73 15.32
N MET A 179 2.81 13.64 14.96
CA MET A 179 1.74 14.28 15.74
C MET A 179 1.64 13.71 17.16
N LEU A 180 1.79 12.40 17.34
CA LEU A 180 1.80 11.80 18.68
C LEU A 180 3.02 12.26 19.51
N ILE A 181 4.18 12.51 18.88
CA ILE A 181 5.33 13.12 19.54
C ILE A 181 4.97 14.54 19.99
N ASP A 182 4.38 15.34 19.11
CA ASP A 182 4.01 16.74 19.39
C ASP A 182 3.02 16.86 20.55
N LEU A 183 2.10 15.91 20.65
CA LEU A 183 1.13 15.81 21.75
C LEU A 183 1.72 15.23 23.05
N GLY A 184 3.03 14.92 23.06
CA GLY A 184 3.71 14.30 24.21
C GLY A 184 3.23 12.87 24.51
N ARG A 185 2.64 12.18 23.51
CA ARG A 185 2.10 10.82 23.64
C ARG A 185 3.11 9.74 23.31
N LEU A 186 4.09 10.07 22.48
CA LEU A 186 5.24 9.23 22.15
C LEU A 186 6.54 10.02 22.34
N THR A 187 7.58 9.30 22.73
CA THR A 187 8.97 9.79 22.64
C THR A 187 9.52 9.53 21.23
N LYS A 188 10.61 10.21 20.84
CA LYS A 188 11.25 10.00 19.54
C LYS A 188 11.71 8.54 19.38
N GLU A 189 12.22 7.94 20.45
CA GLU A 189 12.70 6.57 20.48
C GLU A 189 11.55 5.57 20.30
N GLN A 190 10.39 5.85 20.89
CA GLN A 190 9.19 5.03 20.72
C GLN A 190 8.59 5.16 19.31
N ALA A 191 8.59 6.37 18.74
CA ALA A 191 8.09 6.61 17.40
C ALA A 191 8.89 5.85 16.33
N ALA A 192 10.21 5.73 16.50
CA ALA A 192 11.08 5.02 15.55
C ALA A 192 10.71 3.54 15.35
N VAL A 193 10.17 2.90 16.40
CA VAL A 193 9.74 1.49 16.40
C VAL A 193 8.22 1.32 16.42
N ALA A 194 7.46 2.41 16.29
CA ALA A 194 6.01 2.38 16.40
C ALA A 194 5.38 1.60 15.23
N PRO A 195 4.36 0.76 15.49
CA PRO A 195 3.53 0.25 14.42
C PRO A 195 2.87 1.44 13.72
N ASN A 196 2.76 1.39 12.39
CA ASN A 196 2.15 2.43 11.56
C ASN A 196 2.93 3.77 11.49
N ARG A 197 4.25 3.74 11.64
CA ARG A 197 5.10 4.95 11.48
C ARG A 197 5.01 5.63 10.11
N ASN A 198 4.65 4.87 9.07
CA ASN A 198 4.52 5.34 7.68
C ASN A 198 3.12 5.93 7.38
N ILE A 199 2.26 6.17 8.37
CA ILE A 199 0.98 6.82 8.12
C ILE A 199 1.20 8.33 8.01
N ILE A 200 1.08 8.85 6.79
CA ILE A 200 1.01 10.27 6.52
C ILE A 200 -0.40 10.82 6.78
N LEU A 201 -0.46 12.06 7.26
CA LEU A 201 -1.69 12.78 7.58
C LEU A 201 -2.16 13.67 6.43
N GLN A 202 -1.28 13.97 5.47
CA GLN A 202 -1.57 14.81 4.32
C GLN A 202 -0.63 14.47 3.16
N ALA A 203 -1.16 14.53 1.94
CA ALA A 203 -0.42 14.40 0.69
C ALA A 203 -1.13 15.18 -0.43
N LEU A 204 -0.39 15.49 -1.49
CA LEU A 204 -0.97 16.12 -2.68
C LEU A 204 -1.82 15.10 -3.46
N GLY A 205 -2.89 15.58 -4.08
CA GLY A 205 -3.75 14.80 -4.97
C GLY A 205 -4.88 14.04 -4.28
N VAL A 206 -4.83 13.89 -2.95
CA VAL A 206 -5.83 13.13 -2.18
C VAL A 206 -7.09 13.96 -1.92
N GLU A 207 -6.91 15.22 -1.55
CA GLU A 207 -7.99 16.18 -1.29
C GLU A 207 -7.81 17.43 -2.18
N PRO A 208 -8.90 18.12 -2.56
CA PRO A 208 -8.82 19.30 -3.44
C PRO A 208 -8.10 20.49 -2.78
N SER A 209 -8.00 20.51 -1.45
CA SER A 209 -7.34 21.56 -0.67
C SER A 209 -6.32 20.96 0.29
N ILE A 210 -5.20 21.66 0.48
CA ILE A 210 -4.09 21.25 1.35
C ILE A 210 -3.58 22.44 2.16
N GLN A 211 -2.89 22.14 3.27
CA GLN A 211 -2.12 23.11 4.05
C GLN A 211 -0.63 22.93 3.75
N VAL A 212 -0.02 23.91 3.11
CA VAL A 212 1.43 23.92 2.84
C VAL A 212 2.17 24.48 4.06
N ALA A 213 3.07 23.68 4.64
CA ALA A 213 3.98 24.15 5.67
C ALA A 213 5.14 24.91 5.02
N MET A 214 5.44 26.11 5.50
CA MET A 214 6.38 27.04 4.87
C MET A 214 7.46 27.45 5.86
N THR A 215 8.72 27.35 5.44
CA THR A 215 9.89 27.77 6.22
C THR A 215 10.79 28.64 5.36
N LYS A 216 11.31 29.71 5.93
CA LYS A 216 12.27 30.62 5.28
C LYS A 216 13.63 30.46 5.95
N ILE A 217 14.70 30.41 5.15
CA ILE A 217 16.06 30.22 5.63
C ILE A 217 16.97 31.27 5.01
N SER A 218 17.66 32.06 5.84
CA SER A 218 18.75 32.93 5.38
C SER A 218 20.04 32.12 5.22
N LEU A 219 20.56 32.08 4.00
CA LEU A 219 21.75 31.34 3.63
C LEU A 219 23.02 31.99 4.16
N ARG A 220 23.99 31.14 4.48
CA ARG A 220 25.38 31.49 4.72
C ARG A 220 26.28 30.82 3.70
N ASP A 221 27.46 31.39 3.52
CA ASP A 221 28.50 30.80 2.69
C ASP A 221 28.81 29.37 3.15
N ARG A 222 28.82 28.42 2.20
CA ARG A 222 29.00 26.97 2.39
C ARG A 222 27.86 26.22 3.07
N ASP A 223 26.70 26.84 3.22
CA ASP A 223 25.51 26.08 3.61
C ASP A 223 25.21 24.98 2.59
N CYS A 224 24.72 23.84 3.06
CA CYS A 224 24.28 22.74 2.22
C CYS A 224 22.87 22.32 2.64
N ILE A 225 21.95 22.24 1.69
CA ILE A 225 20.65 21.59 1.92
C ILE A 225 20.69 20.15 1.45
N LEU A 226 19.94 19.29 2.13
CA LEU A 226 19.65 17.93 1.70
C LEU A 226 18.13 17.74 1.73
N LEU A 227 17.55 17.36 0.60
CA LEU A 227 16.16 16.90 0.49
C LEU A 227 16.16 15.39 0.30
N CYS A 228 15.26 14.68 0.98
CA CYS A 228 15.13 13.23 0.81
C CYS A 228 13.71 12.69 1.00
N SER A 229 13.43 11.56 0.36
CA SER A 229 12.25 10.74 0.65
C SER A 229 12.43 9.96 1.97
N ASP A 230 11.35 9.33 2.44
CA ASP A 230 11.37 8.60 3.71
C ASP A 230 12.25 7.33 3.63
N GLY A 231 12.46 6.76 2.44
CA GLY A 231 13.32 5.60 2.24
C GLY A 231 14.76 5.83 2.68
N LEU A 232 15.24 7.08 2.66
CA LEU A 232 16.53 7.46 3.24
C LEU A 232 16.43 7.61 4.78
N SER A 233 15.56 8.50 5.25
CA SER A 233 15.49 8.90 6.67
C SER A 233 14.99 7.79 7.59
N ASN A 234 14.27 6.80 7.04
CA ASN A 234 13.89 5.59 7.76
C ASN A 234 15.03 4.59 7.96
N LYS A 235 16.17 4.77 7.26
CA LYS A 235 17.30 3.83 7.21
C LYS A 235 18.61 4.40 7.73
N ILE A 236 18.79 5.70 7.64
CA ILE A 236 20.01 6.40 8.05
C ILE A 236 19.60 7.48 9.03
N ASN A 237 20.30 7.58 10.16
CA ASN A 237 20.02 8.62 11.14
C ASN A 237 20.73 9.94 10.79
N ASP A 238 20.31 11.02 11.42
CA ASP A 238 20.81 12.37 11.14
C ASP A 238 22.32 12.51 11.36
N GLU A 239 22.89 11.83 12.36
CA GLU A 239 24.34 11.87 12.65
C GLU A 239 25.15 11.21 11.53
N GLU A 240 24.66 10.09 11.00
CA GLU A 240 25.29 9.39 9.88
C GLU A 240 25.20 10.19 8.58
N MET A 241 24.04 10.82 8.30
CA MET A 241 23.89 11.70 7.15
C MET A 241 24.87 12.87 7.22
N ARG A 242 24.98 13.51 8.40
CA ARG A 242 25.95 14.57 8.66
C ARG A 242 27.37 14.10 8.39
N ASP A 243 27.77 12.97 8.97
CA ASP A 243 29.14 12.48 8.88
C ASP A 243 29.53 12.15 7.43
N ILE A 244 28.60 11.57 6.65
CA ILE A 244 28.81 11.34 5.21
C ILE A 244 28.98 12.65 4.45
N LEU A 245 28.13 13.66 4.69
CA LEU A 245 28.21 14.97 4.02
C LEU A 245 29.47 15.78 4.39
N LEU A 246 30.05 15.53 5.57
CA LEU A 246 31.28 16.18 6.02
C LEU A 246 32.55 15.56 5.41
N LEU A 247 32.52 14.26 5.10
CA LEU A 247 33.69 13.51 4.64
C LEU A 247 33.80 13.43 3.12
N GLU A 248 32.67 13.39 2.43
CA GLU A 248 32.59 13.11 0.99
C GLU A 248 32.19 14.36 0.17
N ASP A 249 32.53 14.35 -1.12
CA ASP A 249 31.91 15.25 -2.10
C ASP A 249 30.43 14.89 -2.30
N LEU A 250 29.61 15.83 -2.78
CA LEU A 250 28.16 15.68 -2.83
C LEU A 250 27.68 14.42 -3.59
N ASP A 251 28.37 14.06 -4.67
CA ASP A 251 28.03 12.88 -5.47
C ASP A 251 28.35 11.57 -4.74
N ASN A 252 29.54 11.46 -4.15
CA ASN A 252 29.90 10.31 -3.32
C ASN A 252 29.02 10.21 -2.08
N ALA A 253 28.75 11.33 -1.41
CA ALA A 253 27.87 11.40 -0.25
C ALA A 253 26.47 10.82 -0.56
N CYS A 254 25.81 11.30 -1.63
CA CYS A 254 24.49 10.79 -2.00
C CYS A 254 24.53 9.31 -2.41
N ARG A 255 25.58 8.87 -3.15
CA ARG A 255 25.74 7.46 -3.55
C ARG A 255 25.96 6.55 -2.35
N ASP A 256 26.76 6.97 -1.38
CA ASP A 256 27.07 6.18 -0.20
C ASP A 256 25.90 6.13 0.78
N MET A 257 25.13 7.21 0.88
CA MET A 257 23.82 7.20 1.53
C MET A 257 22.87 6.17 0.91
N ILE A 258 22.69 6.17 -0.41
CA ILE A 258 21.83 5.15 -1.07
C ILE A 258 22.34 3.73 -0.81
N LYS A 259 23.66 3.50 -0.97
CA LYS A 259 24.26 2.18 -0.69
C LYS A 259 23.99 1.75 0.75
N LEU A 260 24.18 2.64 1.73
CA LEU A 260 23.96 2.34 3.14
C LEU A 260 22.49 2.02 3.44
N ALA A 261 21.55 2.78 2.86
CA ALA A 261 20.12 2.52 3.00
C ALA A 261 19.73 1.15 2.40
N ASN A 262 20.26 0.81 1.23
CA ASN A 262 20.06 -0.49 0.59
C ASN A 262 20.66 -1.66 1.39
N LEU A 263 21.85 -1.48 1.97
CA LEU A 263 22.47 -2.46 2.86
C LEU A 263 21.63 -2.72 4.14
N ARG A 264 20.77 -1.76 4.52
CA ARG A 264 19.87 -1.84 5.68
C ARG A 264 18.45 -2.28 5.33
N GLY A 265 18.25 -2.84 4.14
CA GLY A 265 17.02 -3.51 3.72
C GLY A 265 16.45 -2.96 2.41
N GLY A 266 16.58 -1.66 2.14
CA GLY A 266 16.06 -1.03 0.92
C GLY A 266 14.60 -1.34 0.63
N GLU A 267 13.74 -1.30 1.64
CA GLU A 267 12.31 -1.67 1.55
C GLU A 267 11.48 -0.65 0.77
N ASP A 268 11.96 0.58 0.65
CA ASP A 268 11.30 1.65 -0.10
C ASP A 268 12.19 2.28 -1.16
N ASN A 269 11.60 3.14 -1.98
CA ASN A 269 12.33 4.00 -2.90
C ASN A 269 13.17 5.02 -2.12
N ILE A 270 14.38 5.29 -2.58
CA ILE A 270 15.35 6.13 -1.86
C ILE A 270 15.79 7.26 -2.78
N THR A 271 15.41 8.49 -2.43
CA THR A 271 15.77 9.68 -3.19
C THR A 271 16.49 10.68 -2.32
N VAL A 272 17.61 11.21 -2.85
CA VAL A 272 18.46 12.20 -2.17
C VAL A 272 18.85 13.29 -3.15
N LEU A 273 18.63 14.54 -2.77
CA LEU A 273 19.05 15.72 -3.53
C LEU A 273 19.79 16.68 -2.60
N THR A 274 21.04 17.01 -2.94
CA THR A 274 21.87 17.95 -2.18
C THR A 274 22.23 19.17 -3.01
N ALA A 275 22.28 20.33 -2.36
CA ALA A 275 22.76 21.57 -2.98
C ALA A 275 23.60 22.35 -1.98
N ARG A 276 24.84 22.68 -2.38
CA ARG A 276 25.77 23.52 -1.62
C ARG A 276 25.88 24.90 -2.24
N PHE A 277 25.83 25.93 -1.41
CA PHE A 277 25.82 27.34 -1.81
C PHE A 277 27.14 28.01 -1.40
N GLU A 278 27.80 28.68 -2.34
CA GLU A 278 29.09 29.34 -2.09
C GLU A 278 29.14 30.67 -2.85
N GLY A 279 29.78 31.70 -2.29
CA GLY A 279 30.09 32.92 -3.04
C GLY A 279 29.94 34.22 -2.26
N GLU A 280 30.41 35.32 -2.86
CA GLU A 280 30.49 36.65 -2.22
C GLU A 280 29.11 37.26 -1.95
N GLY A 281 28.04 36.72 -2.56
CA GLY A 281 26.66 37.14 -2.30
C GLY A 281 26.08 36.60 -0.98
N LEU A 282 26.81 35.74 -0.27
CA LEU A 282 26.37 35.13 0.99
C LEU A 282 27.20 35.66 2.16
N GLU A 283 26.53 35.95 3.27
CA GLU A 283 27.22 36.25 4.52
C GLU A 283 27.96 35.00 5.01
N ARG A 284 29.18 35.18 5.54
CA ARG A 284 29.88 34.07 6.18
C ARG A 284 29.17 33.68 7.47
N PRO A 285 29.07 32.38 7.80
CA PRO A 285 28.49 31.96 9.06
C PRO A 285 29.32 32.53 10.22
N ILE A 286 28.64 33.04 11.24
CA ILE A 286 29.31 33.43 12.49
C ILE A 286 29.76 32.14 13.17
N GLU A 287 30.93 32.14 13.81
CA GLU A 287 31.43 30.98 14.55
C GLU A 287 30.38 30.54 15.59
N ASP A 288 30.01 29.26 15.56
CA ASP A 288 28.95 28.67 16.37
C ASP A 288 27.55 29.32 16.23
N GLU A 289 27.25 30.00 15.11
CA GLU A 289 25.89 30.48 14.82
C GLU A 289 24.93 29.29 14.80
N PRO A 290 23.91 29.25 15.68
CA PRO A 290 22.96 28.14 15.66
C PRO A 290 22.03 28.28 14.45
N ILE A 291 21.74 27.15 13.79
CA ILE A 291 20.87 27.10 12.59
C ILE A 291 19.53 27.83 12.80
N TRP A 292 18.88 27.66 13.95
CA TRP A 292 17.58 28.28 14.23
C TRP A 292 17.58 29.81 14.14
N ARG A 293 18.73 30.49 14.23
CA ARG A 293 18.82 31.96 14.09
C ARG A 293 18.48 32.43 12.68
N THR A 294 18.72 31.59 11.68
CA THR A 294 18.45 31.90 10.27
C THR A 294 17.21 31.20 9.73
N VAL A 295 16.48 30.44 10.56
CA VAL A 295 15.29 29.68 10.16
C VAL A 295 14.05 30.34 10.75
N GLU A 296 13.14 30.77 9.89
CA GLU A 296 11.87 31.40 10.23
C GLU A 296 10.72 30.49 9.75
N ILE A 297 9.91 29.97 10.68
CA ILE A 297 8.72 29.18 10.36
C ILE A 297 7.57 30.14 10.02
N LEU A 298 7.09 30.10 8.78
CA LEU A 298 6.04 30.97 8.28
C LEU A 298 4.65 30.36 8.41
N SER A 299 4.53 29.05 8.18
CA SER A 299 3.30 28.28 8.41
C SER A 299 3.62 26.86 8.82
N ILE A 300 2.78 26.28 9.68
CA ILE A 300 2.85 24.89 10.12
C ILE A 300 1.62 24.13 9.67
N PHE A 301 1.76 22.82 9.49
CA PHE A 301 0.62 21.93 9.35
C PHE A 301 -0.05 21.73 10.71
N PHE A 302 -1.37 21.94 10.79
CA PHE A 302 -2.15 21.67 11.98
C PHE A 302 -3.37 20.82 11.64
N LEU A 303 -3.58 19.77 12.44
CA LEU A 303 -4.75 18.90 12.30
C LEU A 303 -5.74 19.21 13.42
N GLU A 304 -6.94 19.68 13.07
CA GLU A 304 -7.95 20.12 14.04
C GLU A 304 -8.51 19.00 14.94
N LYS A 305 -8.29 17.72 14.61
CA LYS A 305 -8.92 16.57 15.28
C LYS A 305 -7.91 15.60 15.87
N GLU A 306 -7.33 15.92 17.02
CA GLU A 306 -6.42 15.05 17.78
C GLU A 306 -7.00 13.64 18.04
N ASP A 307 -8.31 13.55 18.32
CA ASP A 307 -9.02 12.30 18.54
C ASP A 307 -9.05 11.39 17.30
N ALA A 308 -9.01 11.99 16.11
CA ALA A 308 -9.00 11.23 14.85
C ALA A 308 -7.66 10.50 14.69
N VAL A 309 -6.54 11.16 15.00
CA VAL A 309 -5.21 10.53 14.93
C VAL A 309 -5.08 9.42 15.96
N CYS A 310 -5.48 9.66 17.22
CA CYS A 310 -5.44 8.60 18.23
C CYS A 310 -6.26 7.36 17.83
N LYS A 311 -7.42 7.55 17.20
CA LYS A 311 -8.20 6.43 16.63
C LYS A 311 -7.49 5.73 15.47
N LEU A 312 -6.83 6.51 14.62
CA LEU A 312 -6.17 6.01 13.41
C LEU A 312 -4.93 5.16 13.73
N VAL A 313 -4.21 5.49 14.80
CA VAL A 313 -3.07 4.69 15.32
C VAL A 313 -3.48 3.69 16.41
N ASN A 314 -4.79 3.50 16.66
CA ASN A 314 -5.35 2.65 17.72
C ASN A 314 -4.74 2.94 19.11
N TYR A 315 -4.39 4.19 19.36
CA TYR A 315 -3.79 4.66 20.60
C TYR A 315 -4.90 5.12 21.54
N ARG A 316 -5.09 4.44 22.68
CA ARG A 316 -6.04 4.90 23.70
C ARG A 316 -5.52 6.20 24.30
N VAL A 317 -6.35 7.24 24.28
CA VAL A 317 -6.10 8.49 25.02
C VAL A 317 -5.97 8.15 26.50
N LEU A 318 -4.74 8.01 26.99
CA LEU A 318 -4.48 8.10 28.42
C LEU A 318 -4.86 9.52 28.81
N LYS A 319 -5.85 9.69 29.71
CA LYS A 319 -6.18 11.01 30.26
C LYS A 319 -4.88 11.69 30.70
N PRO A 320 -4.67 12.98 30.41
CA PRO A 320 -3.48 13.67 30.87
C PRO A 320 -3.38 13.46 32.38
N LEU A 321 -2.21 13.03 32.85
CA LEU A 321 -1.88 13.04 34.27
C LEU A 321 -2.10 14.47 34.72
N SER A 322 -3.22 14.72 35.40
CA SER A 322 -3.48 16.00 36.03
C SER A 322 -2.32 16.25 36.97
N GLN A 323 -1.42 17.17 36.60
CA GLN A 323 -0.51 17.76 37.55
C GLN A 323 -1.38 18.49 38.57
N LYS A 324 -1.72 17.78 39.65
CA LYS A 324 -2.14 18.42 40.89
C LYS A 324 -0.98 19.31 41.31
N ARG A 325 -1.08 20.61 41.00
CA ARG A 325 -0.36 21.67 41.71
C ARG A 325 -0.63 21.48 43.20
N LYS A 326 0.24 20.73 43.87
CA LYS A 326 0.37 20.80 45.32
C LYS A 326 1.30 21.97 45.60
N LYS A 327 0.70 23.03 46.16
CA LYS A 327 1.42 24.10 46.85
C LYS A 327 2.45 23.45 47.79
N THR A 328 3.72 23.81 47.62
CA THR A 328 4.75 23.65 48.64
C THR A 328 4.34 24.45 49.89
N PRO A 329 4.77 23.99 51.07
CA PRO A 329 5.82 24.74 51.72
C PRO A 329 6.96 23.84 52.26
N ASN A 330 8.17 24.40 52.19
CA ASN A 330 9.38 24.14 53.00
C ASN A 330 9.48 22.83 53.77
N ASN A 331 10.45 21.98 53.43
CA ASN A 331 11.74 21.89 54.14
C ASN A 331 12.56 20.65 53.74
N HIS A 332 13.88 20.86 53.70
CA HIS A 332 14.99 19.91 53.81
C HIS A 332 15.29 18.89 52.70
N PHE A 333 16.48 19.10 52.13
CA PHE A 333 17.32 18.16 51.38
C PHE A 333 17.43 16.79 52.06
N HIS A 334 17.36 15.72 51.26
CA HIS A 334 18.26 14.57 51.40
C HIS A 334 18.33 13.77 50.09
N LEU A 335 19.53 13.73 49.50
CA LEU A 335 19.90 12.77 48.46
C LEU A 335 19.79 11.35 49.04
N SER A 336 19.17 10.43 48.28
CA SER A 336 19.41 9.00 48.46
C SER A 336 19.52 8.30 47.11
N ILE A 337 20.75 7.87 46.85
CA ILE A 337 21.22 6.99 45.80
C ILE A 337 20.56 5.61 46.01
N ILE A 338 19.96 5.02 44.98
CA ILE A 338 19.60 3.59 44.99
C ILE A 338 20.26 2.86 43.82
N LYS A 339 21.12 1.92 44.26
CA LYS A 339 22.02 0.99 43.59
C LYS A 339 21.39 0.11 42.50
N LEU A 340 22.15 -0.08 41.42
CA LEU A 340 22.09 -1.24 40.52
C LEU A 340 22.64 -2.51 41.21
N PRO A 341 22.12 -3.72 40.93
CA PRO A 341 22.77 -4.95 41.32
C PRO A 341 23.73 -5.45 40.22
N THR A 342 24.99 -5.52 40.59
CA THR A 342 26.08 -6.27 39.93
C THR A 342 25.92 -7.78 40.15
N GLN A 343 26.12 -8.58 39.10
CA GLN A 343 26.70 -9.93 39.25
C GLN A 343 27.87 -10.09 38.30
N ARG A 344 29.01 -10.48 38.86
CA ARG A 344 30.30 -10.77 38.23
C ARG A 344 30.81 -12.08 38.83
N ALA A 345 31.21 -13.04 37.99
CA ALA A 345 32.29 -14.01 38.18
C ALA A 345 32.12 -15.16 37.15
N LYS A 346 33.14 -15.79 36.54
CA LYS A 346 34.60 -15.68 36.59
C LYS A 346 35.20 -16.45 35.39
N HIS A 347 36.41 -16.06 35.02
CA HIS A 347 37.31 -16.53 33.96
C HIS A 347 37.58 -18.04 33.79
N LYS A 348 37.98 -18.44 32.56
CA LYS A 348 39.32 -19.02 32.27
C LYS A 348 39.68 -19.02 30.77
N LYS A 349 40.92 -18.62 30.46
CA LYS A 349 41.61 -18.68 29.15
C LYS A 349 42.18 -20.09 28.89
N LYS A 350 42.19 -20.54 27.63
CA LYS A 350 43.20 -21.46 27.06
C LYS A 350 43.33 -21.22 25.54
N PHE A 351 44.56 -21.23 25.05
CA PHE A 351 44.98 -20.85 23.69
C PHE A 351 45.24 -22.08 22.80
N SER A 352 45.04 -21.89 21.49
CA SER A 352 45.53 -22.62 20.29
C SER A 352 45.10 -24.08 20.01
N ARG A 353 44.40 -24.29 18.89
CA ARG A 353 44.90 -24.97 17.66
C ARG A 353 43.86 -24.93 16.52
N GLN A 354 44.36 -24.81 15.29
CA GLN A 354 43.63 -24.82 14.01
C GLN A 354 42.72 -26.04 13.82
N ALA A 355 41.53 -25.86 13.22
CA ALA A 355 41.09 -26.48 11.96
C ALA A 355 39.56 -26.51 11.81
N LYS A 356 39.12 -26.20 10.58
CA LYS A 356 37.82 -26.46 9.95
C LYS A 356 36.60 -25.67 10.44
N THR A 357 36.26 -24.70 9.59
CA THR A 357 34.93 -24.10 9.42
C THR A 357 33.80 -25.13 9.42
N PRO A 358 32.79 -24.99 10.30
CA PRO A 358 31.44 -25.40 9.99
C PRO A 358 30.70 -24.19 9.38
N SER A 359 30.09 -24.41 8.22
CA SER A 359 29.08 -23.55 7.61
C SER A 359 28.15 -22.92 8.68
N PRO A 360 27.90 -21.61 8.67
CA PRO A 360 26.97 -21.02 9.62
C PRO A 360 25.57 -21.58 9.31
N LYS A 361 25.09 -22.43 10.23
CA LYS A 361 23.67 -22.76 10.33
C LYS A 361 22.97 -21.43 10.55
N VAL A 362 22.16 -21.05 9.56
CA VAL A 362 21.21 -19.95 9.61
C VAL A 362 20.50 -20.00 10.97
N ALA A 363 20.79 -19.02 11.82
CA ALA A 363 19.99 -18.78 13.00
C ALA A 363 18.56 -18.48 12.53
N PRO A 364 17.51 -19.04 13.15
CA PRO A 364 16.15 -18.71 12.76
C PRO A 364 15.96 -17.20 12.90
N PHE A 365 15.62 -16.56 11.78
CA PHE A 365 15.17 -15.18 11.73
C PHE A 365 14.10 -14.98 12.82
N LEU A 366 14.39 -14.14 13.81
CA LEU A 366 13.36 -13.57 14.67
C LEU A 366 12.60 -12.57 13.81
N THR A 367 11.54 -13.06 13.18
CA THR A 367 10.53 -12.27 12.49
C THR A 367 9.98 -11.22 13.45
N GLY A 368 10.36 -9.96 13.24
CA GLY A 368 9.67 -8.82 13.86
C GLY A 368 8.19 -8.90 13.54
N ASN A 369 7.38 -8.70 14.57
CA ASN A 369 5.93 -8.92 14.64
C ASN A 369 5.22 -8.80 13.28
N SER A 370 4.89 -9.97 12.72
CA SER A 370 3.68 -10.13 11.93
C SER A 370 2.54 -9.43 12.66
N ILE A 371 1.78 -8.56 11.99
CA ILE A 371 0.40 -8.28 12.41
C ILE A 371 -0.19 -9.67 12.63
N GLU A 372 -0.42 -10.04 13.89
CA GLU A 372 -1.01 -11.35 14.15
C GLU A 372 -2.35 -11.34 13.44
N PRO A 373 -2.61 -12.31 12.55
CA PRO A 373 -3.89 -12.40 11.87
C PRO A 373 -4.98 -12.32 12.92
N ILE A 374 -5.89 -11.37 12.75
CA ILE A 374 -6.95 -11.12 13.72
C ILE A 374 -7.65 -12.45 13.99
N GLU A 375 -7.62 -12.93 15.24
CA GLU A 375 -8.37 -14.13 15.58
C GLU A 375 -9.87 -13.83 15.38
N PRO A 376 -10.64 -14.75 14.76
CA PRO A 376 -12.06 -14.53 14.53
C PRO A 376 -12.76 -14.16 15.84
N THR A 377 -13.57 -13.10 15.82
CA THR A 377 -14.37 -12.71 16.99
C THR A 377 -15.19 -13.91 17.45
N THR A 378 -14.95 -14.37 18.69
CA THR A 378 -15.71 -15.48 19.27
C THR A 378 -17.11 -14.98 19.60
N VAL A 379 -18.04 -15.14 18.67
CA VAL A 379 -19.45 -14.80 18.90
C VAL A 379 -20.03 -15.84 19.85
N THR A 380 -20.48 -15.41 21.04
CA THR A 380 -21.31 -16.26 21.90
C THR A 380 -22.78 -16.08 21.54
N TRP A 381 -23.54 -17.18 21.47
CA TRP A 381 -24.93 -17.21 21.00
C TRP A 381 -25.83 -16.23 21.79
N GLY A 382 -26.54 -15.33 21.09
CA GLY A 382 -27.47 -14.35 21.69
C GLY A 382 -27.42 -12.95 21.05
N TRP A 383 -27.72 -11.90 21.83
CA TRP A 383 -27.78 -10.48 21.42
C TRP A 383 -26.51 -9.95 20.72
N GLN A 384 -25.38 -10.64 20.85
CA GLN A 384 -24.11 -10.31 20.20
C GLN A 384 -24.08 -10.59 18.69
N ILE A 385 -24.98 -11.43 18.15
CA ILE A 385 -25.00 -11.76 16.71
C ILE A 385 -25.40 -10.54 15.87
N LEU A 386 -26.40 -9.77 16.32
CA LEU A 386 -26.85 -8.56 15.63
C LEU A 386 -25.74 -7.49 15.59
N ASP A 387 -24.99 -7.35 16.68
CA ASP A 387 -23.86 -6.42 16.74
C ASP A 387 -22.68 -6.91 15.87
N ALA A 388 -22.41 -8.22 15.86
CA ALA A 388 -21.42 -8.82 14.98
C ALA A 388 -21.78 -8.63 13.49
N LEU A 389 -23.06 -8.78 13.12
CA LEU A 389 -23.55 -8.53 11.75
C LEU A 389 -23.42 -7.06 11.35
N LYS A 390 -23.76 -6.13 12.25
CA LYS A 390 -23.57 -4.69 12.00
C LYS A 390 -22.10 -4.33 11.84
N GLU A 391 -21.23 -4.90 12.68
CA GLU A 391 -19.79 -4.67 12.59
C GLU A 391 -19.21 -5.28 11.31
N ALA A 392 -19.65 -6.47 10.92
CA ALA A 392 -19.29 -7.11 9.65
C ALA A 392 -19.76 -6.27 8.45
N ALA A 393 -20.96 -5.71 8.48
CA ALA A 393 -21.46 -4.82 7.42
C ALA A 393 -20.61 -3.54 7.29
N LYS A 394 -20.19 -2.95 8.42
CA LYS A 394 -19.30 -1.78 8.42
C LYS A 394 -17.91 -2.11 7.89
N LYS A 395 -17.32 -3.23 8.31
CA LYS A 395 -16.00 -3.71 7.85
C LYS A 395 -16.03 -4.14 6.37
N SER A 396 -17.13 -4.70 5.89
CA SER A 396 -17.32 -5.10 4.49
C SER A 396 -17.07 -3.95 3.51
N ASN A 397 -17.48 -2.73 3.84
CA ASN A 397 -17.18 -1.54 3.04
C ASN A 397 -15.70 -1.13 3.10
N LEU A 398 -15.08 -1.17 4.28
CA LEU A 398 -13.65 -0.88 4.46
C LEU A 398 -12.78 -1.89 3.69
N ASP A 399 -13.19 -3.15 3.68
CA ASP A 399 -12.49 -4.23 3.00
C ASP A 399 -12.84 -4.30 1.49
N ASN A 400 -13.66 -3.39 0.97
CA ASN A 400 -14.10 -3.37 -0.43
C ASN A 400 -14.70 -4.71 -0.91
N CYS A 401 -15.45 -5.40 -0.04
CA CYS A 401 -16.04 -6.69 -0.36
C CYS A 401 -17.02 -6.60 -1.55
N ALA A 402 -17.71 -5.46 -1.72
CA ALA A 402 -18.58 -5.22 -2.86
C ALA A 402 -17.83 -5.15 -4.20
N GLY A 403 -16.60 -4.58 -4.21
CA GLY A 403 -15.74 -4.59 -5.37
C GLY A 403 -15.28 -6.00 -5.74
N LEU A 404 -14.84 -6.77 -4.74
CA LEU A 404 -14.44 -8.17 -4.93
C LEU A 404 -15.62 -9.06 -5.36
N ALA A 405 -16.84 -8.79 -4.88
CA ALA A 405 -18.04 -9.48 -5.32
C ALA A 405 -18.33 -9.23 -6.83
N LYS A 406 -18.09 -8.01 -7.32
CA LYS A 406 -18.21 -7.70 -8.76
C LYS A 406 -17.17 -8.45 -9.60
N GLU A 407 -15.94 -8.55 -9.11
CA GLU A 407 -14.87 -9.33 -9.75
C GLU A 407 -15.21 -10.83 -9.81
N ALA A 408 -15.74 -11.38 -8.71
CA ALA A 408 -16.24 -12.76 -8.67
C ALA A 408 -17.42 -12.97 -9.63
N ALA A 409 -18.35 -12.02 -9.72
CA ALA A 409 -19.47 -12.07 -10.66
C ALA A 409 -19.01 -12.04 -12.13
N TYR A 410 -17.99 -11.24 -12.44
CA TYR A 410 -17.38 -11.24 -13.77
C TYR A 410 -16.75 -12.60 -14.10
N SER A 411 -16.01 -13.19 -13.15
CA SER A 411 -15.42 -14.53 -13.30
C SER A 411 -16.49 -15.62 -13.46
N PHE A 412 -17.64 -15.48 -12.77
CA PHE A 412 -18.78 -16.37 -12.94
C PHE A 412 -19.32 -16.33 -14.37
N ILE A 413 -19.54 -15.13 -14.94
CA ILE A 413 -20.00 -14.97 -16.33
C ILE A 413 -19.06 -15.68 -17.30
N LEU A 414 -17.74 -15.57 -17.10
CA LEU A 414 -16.74 -16.25 -17.93
C LEU A 414 -16.78 -17.79 -17.78
N SER A 415 -17.15 -18.30 -16.60
CA SER A 415 -17.29 -19.75 -16.38
C SER A 415 -18.62 -20.32 -16.91
N PHE A 416 -19.68 -19.51 -16.92
CA PHE A 416 -21.05 -19.95 -17.19
C PHE A 416 -21.23 -20.50 -18.62
N PHE A 417 -20.75 -19.77 -19.63
CA PHE A 417 -20.90 -20.20 -21.02
C PHE A 417 -20.15 -21.52 -21.32
N PRO A 418 -18.88 -21.70 -20.90
CA PRO A 418 -18.21 -22.99 -21.00
C PRO A 418 -18.96 -24.14 -20.30
N VAL A 419 -19.52 -23.92 -19.11
CA VAL A 419 -20.33 -24.95 -18.42
C VAL A 419 -21.54 -25.36 -19.28
N LEU A 420 -22.28 -24.39 -19.82
CA LEU A 420 -23.45 -24.66 -20.66
C LEU A 420 -23.08 -25.50 -21.89
N VAL A 421 -21.98 -25.15 -22.57
CA VAL A 421 -21.47 -25.91 -23.73
C VAL A 421 -21.05 -27.32 -23.31
N ALA A 422 -20.39 -27.47 -22.16
CA ALA A 422 -19.99 -28.78 -21.65
C ALA A 422 -21.20 -29.68 -21.33
N ILE A 423 -22.28 -29.14 -20.74
CA ILE A 423 -23.52 -29.88 -20.47
C ILE A 423 -24.17 -30.34 -21.78
N ILE A 424 -24.27 -29.45 -22.78
CA ILE A 424 -24.85 -29.78 -24.08
C ILE A 424 -24.01 -30.88 -24.76
N ALA A 425 -22.68 -30.73 -24.78
CA ALA A 425 -21.78 -31.72 -25.36
C ALA A 425 -21.84 -33.07 -24.65
N LEU A 426 -21.97 -33.10 -23.32
CA LEU A 426 -22.15 -34.32 -22.53
C LEU A 426 -23.45 -35.05 -22.90
N PHE A 427 -24.54 -34.31 -23.12
CA PHE A 427 -25.81 -34.87 -23.54
C PHE A 427 -25.68 -35.62 -24.88
N PHE A 428 -24.93 -35.05 -25.84
CA PHE A 428 -24.65 -35.70 -27.12
C PHE A 428 -23.77 -36.96 -27.01
N ILE A 429 -22.83 -36.99 -26.06
CA ILE A 429 -21.92 -38.14 -25.86
C ILE A 429 -22.64 -39.35 -25.27
N TRP A 430 -23.63 -39.16 -24.39
CA TRP A 430 -24.29 -40.25 -23.63
C TRP A 430 -25.34 -41.06 -24.42
N GLY A 431 -25.38 -40.91 -25.74
CA GLY A 431 -25.83 -41.99 -26.64
C GLY A 431 -27.30 -42.07 -27.02
N ASN A 432 -28.21 -41.35 -26.38
CA ASN A 432 -29.65 -41.29 -26.77
C ASN A 432 -30.12 -39.88 -27.15
N ALA A 433 -29.18 -38.94 -27.35
CA ALA A 433 -29.47 -37.54 -27.60
C ALA A 433 -30.39 -37.31 -28.79
N THR A 434 -30.28 -38.10 -29.86
CA THR A 434 -31.08 -37.92 -31.07
C THR A 434 -32.57 -38.01 -30.80
N GLN A 435 -33.00 -38.98 -29.97
CA GLN A 435 -34.41 -39.25 -29.67
C GLN A 435 -34.96 -38.26 -28.62
N SER A 436 -34.20 -38.01 -27.56
CA SER A 436 -34.58 -37.02 -26.54
C SER A 436 -34.52 -35.57 -27.05
N ILE A 437 -33.60 -35.22 -27.94
CA ILE A 437 -33.55 -33.90 -28.60
C ILE A 437 -34.76 -33.73 -29.50
N THR A 438 -35.17 -34.76 -30.26
CA THR A 438 -36.41 -34.69 -31.05
C THR A 438 -37.65 -34.52 -30.18
N GLU A 439 -37.73 -35.14 -29.00
CA GLU A 439 -38.84 -34.94 -28.05
C GLU A 439 -38.84 -33.53 -27.43
N ILE A 440 -37.66 -33.00 -27.08
CA ILE A 440 -37.50 -31.62 -26.59
C ILE A 440 -37.84 -30.60 -27.69
N LEU A 441 -37.37 -30.82 -28.92
CA LEU A 441 -37.62 -29.97 -30.07
C LEU A 441 -39.09 -29.98 -30.50
N THR A 442 -39.74 -31.15 -30.52
CA THR A 442 -41.18 -31.25 -30.81
C THR A 442 -42.03 -30.57 -29.75
N THR A 443 -41.59 -30.55 -28.49
CA THR A 443 -42.23 -29.79 -27.41
C THR A 443 -41.99 -28.28 -27.53
N LEU A 444 -40.76 -27.85 -27.87
CA LEU A 444 -40.40 -26.46 -28.13
C LEU A 444 -41.13 -25.87 -29.36
N ASN A 445 -41.37 -26.67 -30.40
CA ASN A 445 -42.13 -26.27 -31.58
C ASN A 445 -43.60 -25.92 -31.24
N ARG A 446 -44.12 -26.40 -30.10
CA ARG A 446 -45.45 -25.99 -29.61
C ARG A 446 -45.43 -24.64 -28.89
N MET A 447 -44.27 -24.16 -28.47
CA MET A 447 -44.10 -22.92 -27.70
C MET A 447 -43.46 -21.78 -28.51
N ILE A 448 -42.73 -22.10 -29.59
CA ILE A 448 -41.93 -21.15 -30.36
C ILE A 448 -42.43 -21.10 -31.82
N PRO A 449 -42.51 -19.90 -32.46
CA PRO A 449 -42.83 -19.76 -33.88
C PRO A 449 -41.88 -20.55 -34.79
N SER A 450 -42.41 -21.09 -35.89
CA SER A 450 -41.72 -22.03 -36.78
C SER A 450 -40.39 -21.52 -37.37
N GLU A 451 -40.22 -20.21 -37.56
CA GLU A 451 -38.98 -19.63 -38.07
C GLU A 451 -37.86 -19.59 -37.01
N SER A 452 -38.19 -19.35 -35.74
CA SER A 452 -37.22 -19.44 -34.64
C SER A 452 -36.84 -20.88 -34.32
N TYR A 453 -37.76 -21.83 -34.53
CA TYR A 453 -37.50 -23.26 -34.41
C TYR A 453 -36.41 -23.74 -35.39
N LYS A 454 -36.49 -23.34 -36.67
CA LYS A 454 -35.49 -23.71 -37.69
C LYS A 454 -34.07 -23.26 -37.33
N ILE A 455 -33.92 -22.10 -36.70
CA ILE A 455 -32.62 -21.58 -36.25
C ILE A 455 -32.03 -22.50 -35.17
N VAL A 456 -32.85 -22.89 -34.19
CA VAL A 456 -32.45 -23.78 -33.10
C VAL A 456 -32.14 -25.18 -33.63
N GLU A 457 -32.96 -25.70 -34.55
CA GLU A 457 -32.74 -26.99 -35.21
C GLU A 457 -31.42 -27.01 -35.99
N ASN A 458 -31.14 -25.97 -36.79
CA ASN A 458 -29.89 -25.85 -37.54
C ASN A 458 -28.65 -25.74 -36.61
N TYR A 459 -28.78 -25.05 -35.48
CA TYR A 459 -27.71 -24.94 -34.49
C TYR A 459 -27.42 -26.31 -33.81
N ILE A 460 -28.47 -27.05 -33.48
CA ILE A 460 -28.35 -28.39 -32.86
C ILE A 460 -27.84 -29.43 -33.87
N GLN A 461 -28.26 -29.38 -35.13
CA GLN A 461 -27.78 -30.28 -36.19
C GLN A 461 -26.32 -30.00 -36.56
N SER A 462 -25.88 -28.74 -36.58
CA SER A 462 -24.47 -28.40 -36.82
C SER A 462 -23.53 -28.83 -35.67
N MET A 463 -24.05 -29.01 -34.45
CA MET A 463 -23.28 -29.60 -33.34
C MET A 463 -23.12 -31.13 -33.39
N LYS A 464 -23.84 -31.85 -34.27
CA LYS A 464 -23.74 -33.32 -34.41
C LYS A 464 -22.45 -33.82 -35.11
N LEU A 465 -21.61 -32.94 -35.66
CA LEU A 465 -20.48 -33.33 -36.52
C LEU A 465 -19.15 -33.41 -35.74
N ASP A 466 -18.67 -34.65 -35.51
CA ASP A 466 -17.31 -35.12 -35.17
C ASP A 466 -16.51 -34.49 -34.01
N SER A 467 -16.97 -33.39 -33.39
CA SER A 467 -16.20 -32.61 -32.41
C SER A 467 -16.80 -32.56 -31.01
N SER A 468 -17.89 -33.28 -30.74
CA SER A 468 -18.58 -33.25 -29.44
C SER A 468 -17.67 -33.64 -28.27
N SER A 469 -16.77 -34.59 -28.46
CA SER A 469 -15.77 -34.97 -27.46
C SER A 469 -14.70 -33.89 -27.21
N LYS A 470 -14.16 -33.27 -28.28
CA LYS A 470 -13.16 -32.20 -28.17
C LYS A 470 -13.76 -30.93 -27.57
N LEU A 471 -14.97 -30.57 -27.98
CA LEU A 471 -15.71 -29.44 -27.44
C LEU A 471 -16.05 -29.66 -25.97
N PHE A 472 -16.50 -30.85 -25.59
CA PHE A 472 -16.73 -31.19 -24.18
C PHE A 472 -15.49 -30.94 -23.33
N TRP A 473 -14.34 -31.49 -23.71
CA TRP A 473 -13.10 -31.34 -22.94
C TRP A 473 -12.59 -29.89 -22.93
N PHE A 474 -12.64 -29.18 -24.06
CA PHE A 474 -12.24 -27.77 -24.14
C PHE A 474 -13.12 -26.89 -23.24
N SER A 475 -14.44 -27.06 -23.32
CA SER A 475 -15.40 -26.34 -22.49
C SER A 475 -15.32 -26.72 -21.02
N LEU A 476 -15.02 -27.98 -20.70
CA LEU A 476 -14.78 -28.43 -19.33
C LEU A 476 -13.55 -27.75 -18.73
N VAL A 477 -12.42 -27.74 -19.44
CA VAL A 477 -11.21 -27.05 -18.99
C VAL A 477 -11.45 -25.54 -18.84
N GLY A 478 -12.11 -24.92 -19.82
CA GLY A 478 -12.48 -23.50 -19.76
C GLY A 478 -13.39 -23.18 -18.57
N SER A 479 -14.34 -24.05 -18.25
CA SER A 479 -15.23 -23.88 -17.09
C SER A 479 -14.48 -23.96 -15.76
N ILE A 480 -13.57 -24.91 -15.61
CA ILE A 480 -12.73 -25.07 -14.41
C ILE A 480 -11.83 -23.85 -14.26
N TRP A 481 -11.25 -23.36 -15.35
CA TRP A 481 -10.43 -22.15 -15.35
C TRP A 481 -11.25 -20.92 -14.92
N GLY A 482 -12.43 -20.69 -15.51
CA GLY A 482 -13.31 -19.59 -15.12
C GLY A 482 -13.76 -19.69 -13.65
N ALA A 483 -14.17 -20.89 -13.21
CA ALA A 483 -14.58 -21.14 -11.83
C ALA A 483 -13.44 -20.93 -10.83
N SER A 484 -12.19 -21.22 -11.23
CA SER A 484 -11.02 -20.93 -10.39
C SER A 484 -10.80 -19.43 -10.19
N GLY A 485 -11.24 -18.58 -11.12
CA GLY A 485 -11.26 -17.12 -10.95
C GLY A 485 -12.11 -16.71 -9.74
N ILE A 486 -13.31 -17.28 -9.60
CA ILE A 486 -14.20 -17.05 -8.45
C ILE A 486 -13.49 -17.43 -7.15
N MET A 487 -12.83 -18.60 -7.12
CA MET A 487 -12.12 -19.06 -5.92
C MET A 487 -10.90 -18.20 -5.61
N SER A 488 -10.18 -17.70 -6.62
CA SER A 488 -9.05 -16.78 -6.44
C SER A 488 -9.48 -15.45 -5.85
N THR A 489 -10.57 -14.85 -6.36
CA THR A 489 -11.14 -13.63 -5.80
C THR A 489 -11.60 -13.84 -4.34
N LEU A 490 -12.21 -14.99 -4.04
CA LEU A 490 -12.61 -15.33 -2.67
C LEU A 490 -11.41 -15.50 -1.73
N GLN A 491 -10.31 -16.10 -2.20
CA GLN A 491 -9.05 -16.20 -1.45
C GLN A 491 -8.47 -14.81 -1.16
N THR A 492 -8.48 -13.91 -2.15
CA THR A 492 -8.05 -12.52 -1.97
C THR A 492 -8.93 -11.80 -0.94
N ALA A 493 -10.25 -12.00 -1.00
CA ALA A 493 -11.18 -11.45 -0.03
C ALA A 493 -10.89 -11.96 1.39
N PHE A 494 -10.69 -13.27 1.58
CA PHE A 494 -10.36 -13.80 2.89
C PHE A 494 -9.01 -13.31 3.40
N ASN A 495 -7.98 -13.28 2.56
CA ASN A 495 -6.67 -12.76 2.96
C ASN A 495 -6.77 -11.28 3.36
N LYS A 496 -7.60 -10.48 2.69
CA LYS A 496 -7.87 -9.09 3.06
C LYS A 496 -8.59 -8.98 4.41
N ILE A 497 -9.67 -9.74 4.61
CA ILE A 497 -10.45 -9.79 5.86
C ILE A 497 -9.59 -10.20 7.06
N TYR A 498 -8.71 -11.19 6.88
CA TYR A 498 -7.81 -11.67 7.92
C TYR A 498 -6.48 -10.90 8.00
N GLN A 499 -6.30 -9.85 7.18
CA GLN A 499 -5.09 -9.03 7.09
C GLN A 499 -3.81 -9.85 6.85
N ILE A 500 -3.94 -10.92 6.07
CA ILE A 500 -2.83 -11.80 5.70
C ILE A 500 -2.22 -11.29 4.39
N GLN A 501 -0.95 -10.87 4.45
CA GLN A 501 -0.18 -10.56 3.24
C GLN A 501 0.16 -11.85 2.50
N SER A 502 -0.37 -12.00 1.29
CA SER A 502 -0.15 -13.19 0.47
C SER A 502 1.30 -13.26 0.00
N LYS A 503 1.99 -14.40 0.25
CA LYS A 503 3.36 -14.65 -0.26
C LYS A 503 3.37 -15.66 -1.41
N ARG A 504 2.20 -16.11 -1.86
CA ARG A 504 2.09 -17.17 -2.87
C ARG A 504 2.37 -16.61 -4.26
N SER A 505 3.26 -17.28 -5.00
CA SER A 505 3.41 -17.08 -6.44
C SER A 505 2.09 -17.34 -7.17
N PHE A 506 1.83 -16.63 -8.26
CA PHE A 506 0.64 -16.76 -9.12
C PHE A 506 0.20 -18.22 -9.34
N TRP A 507 1.11 -19.10 -9.76
CA TRP A 507 0.80 -20.51 -10.04
C TRP A 507 0.32 -21.30 -8.82
N LYS A 508 0.84 -21.01 -7.63
CA LYS A 508 0.40 -21.68 -6.39
C LYS A 508 -0.99 -21.21 -5.98
N GLN A 509 -1.30 -19.93 -6.18
CA GLN A 509 -2.64 -19.40 -5.95
C GLN A 509 -3.65 -20.02 -6.93
N GLN A 510 -3.30 -20.07 -8.21
CA GLN A 510 -4.14 -20.65 -9.25
C GLN A 510 -4.42 -22.15 -9.03
N LEU A 511 -3.39 -22.94 -8.69
CA LEU A 511 -3.57 -24.36 -8.36
C LEU A 511 -4.45 -24.57 -7.13
N MET A 512 -4.30 -23.74 -6.10
CA MET A 512 -5.16 -23.81 -4.92
C MET A 512 -6.60 -23.42 -5.26
N ALA A 513 -6.81 -22.41 -6.10
CA ALA A 513 -8.12 -22.01 -6.56
C ALA A 513 -8.82 -23.12 -7.35
N ILE A 514 -8.12 -23.79 -8.28
CA ILE A 514 -8.62 -24.97 -8.99
C ILE A 514 -8.96 -26.10 -8.01
N PHE A 515 -8.10 -26.38 -7.04
CA PHE A 515 -8.37 -27.38 -6.01
C PHE A 515 -9.66 -27.06 -5.24
N LEU A 516 -9.87 -25.80 -4.84
CA LEU A 516 -11.09 -25.37 -4.15
C LEU A 516 -12.35 -25.52 -5.01
N VAL A 517 -12.25 -25.34 -6.34
CA VAL A 517 -13.38 -25.61 -7.25
C VAL A 517 -13.83 -27.06 -7.14
N PHE A 518 -12.91 -28.03 -7.08
CA PHE A 518 -13.29 -29.44 -6.93
C PHE A 518 -13.82 -29.77 -5.53
N VAL A 519 -13.16 -29.25 -4.48
CA VAL A 519 -13.56 -29.47 -3.09
C VAL A 519 -14.95 -28.94 -2.79
N THR A 520 -15.37 -27.88 -3.46
CA THR A 520 -16.70 -27.29 -3.29
C THR A 520 -17.70 -27.75 -4.34
N GLY A 521 -17.30 -27.82 -5.60
CA GLY A 521 -18.19 -28.16 -6.72
C GLY A 521 -18.66 -29.61 -6.71
N VAL A 522 -17.77 -30.59 -6.45
CA VAL A 522 -18.15 -32.01 -6.51
C VAL A 522 -19.20 -32.36 -5.44
N PRO A 523 -19.03 -31.99 -4.16
CA PRO A 523 -20.05 -32.25 -3.14
C PRO A 523 -21.37 -31.54 -3.44
N LEU A 524 -21.33 -30.33 -4.02
CA LEU A 524 -22.55 -29.61 -4.41
C LEU A 524 -23.33 -30.34 -5.49
N ILE A 525 -22.64 -30.89 -6.49
CA ILE A 525 -23.26 -31.70 -7.55
C ILE A 525 -23.88 -32.97 -6.96
N ILE A 526 -23.16 -33.68 -6.08
CA ILE A 526 -23.68 -34.87 -5.38
C ILE A 526 -24.93 -34.50 -4.57
N SER A 527 -24.86 -33.42 -3.80
CA SER A 527 -25.98 -32.90 -3.01
C SER A 527 -27.19 -32.56 -3.88
N THR A 528 -26.96 -31.97 -5.06
CA THR A 528 -28.02 -31.66 -6.02
C THR A 528 -28.65 -32.94 -6.57
N ILE A 529 -27.85 -33.94 -6.94
CA ILE A 529 -28.34 -35.25 -7.41
C ILE A 529 -29.18 -35.94 -6.32
N VAL A 530 -28.70 -35.96 -5.08
CA VAL A 530 -29.41 -36.54 -3.94
C VAL A 530 -30.72 -35.80 -3.67
N THR A 531 -30.76 -34.48 -3.88
CA THR A 531 -31.98 -33.68 -3.70
C THR A 531 -32.99 -33.97 -4.80
N VAL A 532 -32.57 -33.91 -6.07
CA VAL A 532 -33.43 -34.07 -7.25
C VAL A 532 -33.90 -35.50 -7.44
N PHE A 533 -32.99 -36.47 -7.33
CA PHE A 533 -33.27 -37.89 -7.58
C PHE A 533 -33.46 -38.70 -6.29
N GLY A 534 -33.49 -38.05 -5.13
CA GLY A 534 -33.56 -38.72 -3.84
C GLY A 534 -34.76 -39.65 -3.66
N GLU A 535 -35.91 -39.30 -4.24
CA GLU A 535 -37.12 -40.15 -4.19
C GLU A 535 -36.99 -41.40 -5.08
N GLN A 536 -36.25 -41.31 -6.18
CA GLN A 536 -36.00 -42.44 -7.07
C GLN A 536 -35.00 -43.41 -6.43
N LEU A 537 -33.96 -42.88 -5.78
CA LEU A 537 -33.01 -43.64 -4.97
C LEU A 537 -33.71 -44.35 -3.79
N GLU A 538 -34.66 -43.68 -3.15
CA GLU A 538 -35.48 -44.26 -2.09
C GLU A 538 -36.24 -45.50 -2.57
N LYS A 539 -36.94 -45.39 -3.70
CA LYS A 539 -37.72 -46.50 -4.27
C LYS A 539 -36.85 -47.72 -4.57
N LEU A 540 -35.64 -47.50 -5.09
CA LEU A 540 -34.67 -48.57 -5.34
C LEU A 540 -34.21 -49.26 -4.03
N LEU A 541 -33.99 -48.49 -2.96
CA LEU A 541 -33.58 -49.01 -1.66
C LEU A 541 -34.72 -49.77 -0.95
N VAL A 542 -35.94 -49.26 -0.99
CA VAL A 542 -37.12 -49.93 -0.43
C VAL A 542 -37.38 -51.26 -1.14
N GLN A 543 -37.24 -51.29 -2.47
CA GLN A 543 -37.44 -52.51 -3.26
C GLN A 543 -36.36 -53.58 -3.02
N SER A 544 -35.13 -53.17 -2.68
CA SER A 544 -34.01 -54.10 -2.46
C SER A 544 -33.89 -54.60 -1.02
N TYR A 545 -34.35 -53.83 -0.03
CA TYR A 545 -34.20 -54.15 1.40
C TYR A 545 -35.51 -54.35 2.16
N GLY A 546 -36.67 -54.17 1.52
CA GLY A 546 -37.99 -54.47 2.12
C GLY A 546 -38.36 -53.58 3.30
N LEU A 547 -38.14 -52.26 3.17
CA LEU A 547 -38.32 -51.29 4.26
C LEU A 547 -39.77 -50.76 4.34
N ASP A 548 -40.28 -50.59 5.56
CA ASP A 548 -41.66 -50.17 5.87
C ASP A 548 -41.95 -48.67 5.66
N PHE A 549 -43.22 -48.26 5.71
CA PHE A 549 -43.70 -46.88 5.48
C PHE A 549 -43.00 -45.80 6.33
N LEU A 550 -42.51 -46.15 7.53
CA LEU A 550 -41.75 -45.24 8.39
C LEU A 550 -40.43 -44.79 7.75
N TRP A 551 -39.87 -45.61 6.86
CA TRP A 551 -38.64 -45.30 6.13
C TRP A 551 -38.79 -44.10 5.20
N GLN A 552 -39.97 -43.87 4.62
CA GLN A 552 -40.19 -42.74 3.70
C GLN A 552 -40.06 -41.39 4.42
N TYR A 553 -40.64 -41.32 5.63
CA TYR A 553 -40.50 -40.14 6.47
C TYR A 553 -39.05 -39.95 6.94
N VAL A 554 -38.39 -41.02 7.39
CA VAL A 554 -36.99 -40.97 7.84
C VAL A 554 -36.05 -40.57 6.70
N TRP A 555 -36.22 -41.13 5.50
CA TRP A 555 -35.39 -40.84 4.34
C TRP A 555 -35.49 -39.37 3.90
N SER A 556 -36.70 -38.80 3.90
CA SER A 556 -36.87 -37.38 3.56
C SER A 556 -36.08 -36.47 4.51
N TRP A 557 -36.12 -36.73 5.82
CA TRP A 557 -35.32 -35.99 6.80
C TRP A 557 -33.82 -36.23 6.63
N VAL A 558 -33.39 -37.49 6.47
CA VAL A 558 -31.99 -37.87 6.26
C VAL A 558 -31.42 -37.19 5.02
N ARG A 559 -32.17 -37.13 3.93
CA ARG A 559 -31.79 -36.44 2.68
C ARG A 559 -31.46 -34.97 2.94
N TRP A 560 -32.35 -34.24 3.60
CA TRP A 560 -32.12 -32.82 3.90
C TRP A 560 -30.98 -32.60 4.89
N VAL A 561 -30.79 -33.51 5.85
CA VAL A 561 -29.65 -33.48 6.77
C VAL A 561 -28.33 -33.68 6.02
N ILE A 562 -28.26 -34.62 5.07
CA ILE A 562 -27.07 -34.84 4.24
C ILE A 562 -26.74 -33.58 3.42
N VAL A 563 -27.75 -32.94 2.82
CA VAL A 563 -27.59 -31.71 2.05
C VAL A 563 -27.05 -30.58 2.94
N LEU A 564 -27.66 -30.35 4.11
CA LEU A 564 -27.23 -29.31 5.05
C LEU A 564 -25.81 -29.54 5.56
N LEU A 565 -25.47 -30.78 5.93
CA LEU A 565 -24.12 -31.14 6.37
C LEU A 565 -23.10 -30.94 5.26
N THR A 566 -23.48 -31.20 4.00
CA THR A 566 -22.60 -31.00 2.85
C THR A 566 -22.31 -29.52 2.64
N VAL A 567 -23.34 -28.66 2.62
CA VAL A 567 -23.19 -27.21 2.48
C VAL A 567 -22.38 -26.62 3.63
N PHE A 568 -22.67 -27.03 4.87
CA PHE A 568 -21.94 -26.60 6.05
C PHE A 568 -20.46 -27.00 6.00
N SER A 569 -20.17 -28.25 5.62
CA SER A 569 -18.80 -28.74 5.44
C SER A 569 -18.06 -27.96 4.36
N MET A 570 -18.72 -27.63 3.24
CA MET A 570 -18.13 -26.82 2.18
C MET A 570 -17.77 -25.41 2.66
N ALA A 571 -18.68 -24.74 3.38
CA ALA A 571 -18.43 -23.41 3.93
C ALA A 571 -17.22 -23.40 4.88
N ILE A 572 -17.14 -24.40 5.77
CA ILE A 572 -15.97 -24.55 6.66
C ILE A 572 -14.67 -24.75 5.88
N LEU A 573 -14.70 -25.62 4.87
CA LEU A 573 -13.52 -25.89 4.04
C LEU A 573 -13.04 -24.64 3.29
N LEU A 574 -13.97 -23.84 2.76
CA LEU A 574 -13.67 -22.57 2.12
C LEU A 574 -12.96 -21.60 3.08
N TYR A 575 -13.52 -21.38 4.26
CA TYR A 575 -12.90 -20.50 5.25
C TYR A 575 -11.52 -21.00 5.75
N ARG A 576 -11.35 -22.32 5.84
CA ARG A 576 -10.12 -22.93 6.36
C ARG A 576 -8.99 -23.00 5.33
N VAL A 577 -9.31 -23.36 4.09
CA VAL A 577 -8.33 -23.63 3.02
C VAL A 577 -8.19 -22.45 2.07
N GLY A 578 -9.21 -21.60 1.97
CA GLY A 578 -9.21 -20.37 1.19
C GLY A 578 -8.31 -19.27 1.74
N THR A 579 -7.75 -19.42 2.94
CA THR A 579 -6.80 -18.48 3.53
C THR A 579 -5.37 -19.01 3.46
N GLU A 580 -4.38 -18.11 3.42
CA GLU A 580 -2.98 -18.56 3.40
C GLU A 580 -2.55 -19.22 4.72
N LYS A 581 -3.07 -18.75 5.85
CA LYS A 581 -2.88 -19.35 7.17
C LYS A 581 -4.10 -20.19 7.55
N LYS A 582 -3.90 -21.50 7.76
CA LYS A 582 -4.96 -22.43 8.14
C LYS A 582 -5.63 -21.98 9.45
N GLN A 583 -6.91 -21.65 9.37
CA GLN A 583 -7.72 -21.31 10.54
C GLN A 583 -8.11 -22.56 11.35
N LYS A 584 -8.38 -22.39 12.65
CA LYS A 584 -8.83 -23.48 13.54
C LYS A 584 -10.30 -23.80 13.26
N TRP A 585 -10.68 -25.08 13.32
CA TRP A 585 -12.07 -25.51 13.06
C TRP A 585 -13.10 -24.82 13.96
N ARG A 586 -12.77 -24.63 15.24
CA ARG A 586 -13.68 -24.07 16.24
C ARG A 586 -13.95 -22.57 16.04
N THR A 587 -13.06 -21.85 15.38
CA THR A 587 -13.18 -20.39 15.18
C THR A 587 -13.95 -20.05 13.91
N VAL A 588 -13.99 -20.99 12.96
CA VAL A 588 -14.66 -20.81 11.65
C VAL A 588 -16.09 -21.34 11.66
N ALA A 589 -16.35 -22.42 12.40
CA ALA A 589 -17.66 -23.09 12.41
C ALA A 589 -18.85 -22.16 12.75
N PRO A 590 -18.76 -21.21 13.71
CA PRO A 590 -19.87 -20.29 13.98
C PRO A 590 -20.21 -19.40 12.78
N GLY A 591 -19.18 -18.90 12.07
CA GLY A 591 -19.37 -18.08 10.87
C GLY A 591 -19.87 -18.88 9.67
N ALA A 592 -19.55 -20.17 9.58
CA ALA A 592 -20.06 -21.07 8.55
C ALA A 592 -21.50 -21.55 8.82
N MET A 593 -21.99 -21.40 10.05
CA MET A 593 -23.35 -21.80 10.45
C MET A 593 -24.36 -20.67 10.25
N LEU A 594 -23.91 -19.41 10.34
CA LEU A 594 -24.63 -18.22 9.93
C LEU A 594 -24.75 -18.17 8.41
#